data_AF-A0A3E0AVJ0-F1
#
_entry.id   AF-A0A3E0AVJ0-F1
#
_cell.length_a   1.000
_cell.length_b   1.000
_cell.length_c   1.000
_cell.angle_alpha   90.00
_cell.angle_beta   90.00
_cell.angle_gamma   90.00
#
_symmetry.space_group_name_H-M   'P 1'
#
loop_
_entity.id
_entity.type
_entity.pdbx_description
1 polymer ?
#
loop_
_entity_poly.entity_id
_entity_poly.type
_entity_poly.pdbx_seq_one_letter_code
_entity_poly.pdbx_strand_id
1 'polypeptide(L)' 'MKTKTVSAMTEKGLDKKIAEFFYENQYIEVIDIKFSVGSVFAVLILYRDK' A
#
# COMPACT_ATOMS: atom_id res chain seq x y z
N MET A 1 -6.72 13.23 5.02
CA MET A 1 -5.91 12.57 3.96
C MET A 1 -4.73 11.90 4.64
N LYS A 2 -4.53 10.61 4.41
CA LYS A 2 -3.48 9.78 5.01
C LYS A 2 -2.69 9.09 3.92
N THR A 3 -1.42 8.81 4.19
CA THR A 3 -0.54 8.07 3.28
C THR A 3 0.05 6.85 3.97
N LYS A 4 0.12 5.72 3.27
CA LYS A 4 0.83 4.53 3.72
C LYS A 4 1.84 4.12 2.67
N THR A 5 3.10 3.96 3.06
CA THR A 5 4.11 3.33 2.23
C THR A 5 4.32 1.89 2.69
N VAL A 6 4.31 0.95 1.75
CA VAL A 6 4.66 -0.45 1.96
C VAL A 6 5.72 -0.85 0.95
N SER A 7 6.71 -1.61 1.39
CA SER A 7 7.78 -2.10 0.53
C SER A 7 8.20 -3.53 0.87
N ALA A 8 8.73 -4.24 -0.11
CA ALA A 8 9.24 -5.60 0.06
C ALA A 8 10.34 -5.92 -0.98
N MET A 9 11.15 -6.92 -0.66
CA MET A 9 12.21 -7.42 -1.55
C MET A 9 11.67 -8.19 -2.76
N THR A 10 10.44 -8.70 -2.66
CA THR A 10 9.76 -9.44 -3.72
C THR A 10 8.36 -8.89 -3.93
N GLU A 11 7.86 -8.98 -5.16
CA GLU A 11 6.50 -8.59 -5.52
C GLU A 11 5.46 -9.32 -4.66
N LYS A 12 5.59 -10.65 -4.52
CA LYS A 12 4.73 -11.45 -3.62
C LYS A 12 4.75 -10.96 -2.16
N GLY A 13 5.90 -10.51 -1.68
CA GLY A 13 6.03 -9.94 -0.34
C GLY A 13 5.34 -8.59 -0.22
N LEU A 14 5.32 -7.79 -1.29
CA LEU A 14 4.61 -6.52 -1.35
C LEU A 14 3.10 -6.75 -1.36
N ASP A 15 2.61 -7.69 -2.18
CA ASP A 15 1.19 -8.05 -2.26
C ASP A 15 0.63 -8.46 -0.91
N LYS A 16 1.37 -9.30 -0.16
CA LYS A 16 0.98 -9.71 1.19
C LYS A 16 0.79 -8.51 2.12
N LYS A 17 1.73 -7.56 2.12
CA LYS A 17 1.67 -6.35 2.97
C LYS A 17 0.53 -5.40 2.56
N ILE A 18 0.24 -5.31 1.26
CA ILE A 18 -0.89 -4.53 0.75
C ILE A 18 -2.21 -5.17 1.22
N ALA A 19 -2.34 -6.49 1.12
CA ALA A 19 -3.51 -7.22 1.58
C ALA A 19 -3.74 -7.07 3.09
N GLU A 20 -2.68 -7.18 3.89
CA GLU A 20 -2.71 -6.93 5.34
C GLU A 20 -3.19 -5.51 5.65
N PHE A 21 -2.65 -4.50 4.95
CA PHE A 21 -3.08 -3.11 5.12
C PHE A 21 -4.58 -2.92 4.84
N PHE A 22 -5.11 -3.47 3.75
CA PHE A 22 -6.54 -3.36 3.44
C PHE A 22 -7.43 -4.15 4.40
N TYR A 23 -6.95 -5.29 4.90
CA TYR A 23 -7.66 -6.07 5.90
C TYR A 23 -7.82 -5.30 7.23
N GLU A 24 -6.77 -4.59 7.66
CA GLU A 24 -6.79 -3.76 8.87
C GLU A 24 -7.61 -2.47 8.70
N ASN A 25 -7.81 -2.00 7.46
CA ASN A 25 -8.39 -0.70 7.15
C ASN A 25 -9.62 -0.85 6.24
N GLN A 26 -10.62 -1.62 6.68
CA GLN A 26 -11.80 -1.96 5.86
C GLN A 26 -12.70 -0.75 5.48
N TYR A 27 -12.58 0.37 6.19
CA TYR A 27 -13.42 1.56 6.03
C TYR A 27 -12.65 2.76 5.47
N ILE A 28 -11.75 2.51 4.53
CA ILE A 28 -11.02 3.58 3.82
C ILE A 28 -11.48 3.72 2.38
N GLU A 29 -11.36 4.95 1.87
CA GLU A 29 -11.45 5.25 0.45
C GLU A 29 -10.03 5.48 -0.08
N VAL A 30 -9.62 4.68 -1.07
CA VAL A 30 -8.35 4.86 -1.77
C VAL A 30 -8.52 5.96 -2.82
N ILE A 31 -7.59 6.90 -2.81
CA ILE A 31 -7.62 8.09 -3.67
C ILE A 31 -6.56 8.00 -4.77
N ASP A 32 -5.35 7.53 -4.43
CA ASP A 32 -4.26 7.35 -5.38
C ASP A 32 -3.32 6.23 -4.92
N ILE A 33 -2.68 5.55 -5.88
CA ILE A 33 -1.65 4.54 -5.64
C ILE A 33 -0.47 4.82 -6.55
N LYS A 34 0.72 4.98 -5.97
CA LYS A 34 1.97 5.13 -6.71
C LYS A 34 2.87 3.95 -6.46
N PHE A 35 3.23 3.26 -7.53
CA PHE A 35 4.15 2.14 -7.51
C PHE A 35 5.56 2.58 -7.91
N SER A 36 6.57 1.98 -7.29
CA SER A 36 7.97 2.21 -7.61
C SER A 36 8.75 0.89 -7.52
N VAL A 37 9.62 0.68 -8.49
CA VAL A 37 10.56 -0.44 -8.54
C VAL A 37 11.96 0.12 -8.60
N GLY A 38 12.77 -0.25 -7.62
CA GLY A 38 14.21 0.03 -7.58
C GLY A 38 14.93 -1.13 -6.91
N SER A 39 15.72 -0.85 -5.87
CA SER A 39 16.32 -1.90 -5.04
C SER A 39 15.29 -2.75 -4.28
N VAL A 40 14.05 -2.26 -4.17
CA VAL A 40 12.88 -2.94 -3.59
C VAL A 40 11.63 -2.61 -4.41
N PHE A 41 10.58 -3.41 -4.23
CA PHE A 41 9.22 -3.07 -4.67
C PHE A 41 8.57 -2.20 -3.60
N ALA A 42 7.95 -1.08 -4.00
CA ALA A 42 7.29 -0.17 -3.08
C ALA A 42 5.99 0.40 -3.65
N VAL A 43 4.99 0.56 -2.78
CA VAL A 43 3.73 1.25 -3.05
C VAL A 43 3.52 2.37 -2.02
N LEU A 44 3.11 3.54 -2.49
CA LEU A 44 2.50 4.61 -1.69
C LEU A 44 0.99 4.61 -1.95
N ILE A 45 0.19 4.47 -0.90
CA ILE A 45 -1.27 4.52 -0.93
C ILE A 45 -1.70 5.83 -0.31
N LEU A 46 -2.45 6.65 -1.04
CA LEU A 46 -3.14 7.84 -0.54
C LEU A 46 -4.60 7.47 -0.30
N TYR A 47 -5.09 7.71 0.92
CA TYR A 47 -6.43 7.32 1.32
C TYR A 47 -7.04 8.31 2.32
N ARG A 48 -8.34 8.18 2.57
CA ARG A 48 -9.04 8.84 3.68
C ARG A 48 -9.96 7.86 4.38
N ASP A 49 -10.26 8.13 5.64
CA ASP A 49 -11.33 7.42 6.34
C ASP A 49 -12.65 7.79 5.64
N LYS A 50 -13.53 6.79 5.46
CA LYS A 50 -14.84 6.97 4.83
C LYS A 50 -15.84 7.64 5.76
#